data_AF-A0A399IHX0-F1
#
_entry.id   AF-A0A399IHX0-F1
#
_cell.length_a   1.000
_cell.length_b   1.000
_cell.length_c   1.000
_cell.angle_alpha   90.00
_cell.angle_beta   90.00
_cell.angle_gamma   90.00
#
_symmetry.space_group_name_H-M   'P 1'
#
loop_
_entity.id
_entity.type
_entity.pdbx_description
1 polymer ?
#
loop_
_entity_poly.entity_id
_entity_poly.type
_entity_poly.pdbx_seq_one_letter_code
_entity_poly.pdbx_strand_id
1 'polypeptide(L)'
;MTLFFLIILAIIIYYTLIYGKNHKNILKIDESKKCPNCGNPVEKNFNVCPICKETLKKKCFNCGEIVDASWKYCPYCEANLRKGEEK
;
A
#
# COMPACT_ATOMS: atom_id res chain seq x y z
N MET A 1 -33.46 -11.61 -36.74
CA MET A 1 -32.15 -12.17 -36.38
C MET A 1 -31.13 -11.07 -36.07
N THR A 2 -30.87 -10.15 -37.00
CA THR A 2 -29.99 -8.98 -36.80
C THR A 2 -30.35 -8.13 -35.57
N LEU A 3 -31.65 -7.87 -35.34
CA LEU A 3 -32.13 -7.11 -34.19
C LEU A 3 -31.80 -7.76 -32.84
N PHE A 4 -31.91 -9.09 -32.74
CA PHE A 4 -31.56 -9.83 -31.53
C PHE A 4 -30.06 -9.74 -31.24
N PHE A 5 -29.22 -9.82 -32.27
CA PHE A 5 -27.78 -9.64 -32.12
C PHE A 5 -27.40 -8.22 -31.65
N LEU A 6 -28.05 -7.18 -32.17
CA LEU A 6 -27.81 -5.81 -31.72
C LEU A 6 -28.21 -5.58 -30.26
N ILE A 7 -29.34 -6.17 -29.83
CA ILE A 7 -29.79 -6.11 -28.43
C ILE A 7 -28.81 -6.84 -27.52
N ILE A 8 -28.36 -8.04 -27.90
CA ILE A 8 -27.38 -8.82 -27.12
C ILE A 8 -26.05 -8.07 -27.01
N LEU A 9 -25.56 -7.49 -28.11
CA LEU A 9 -24.32 -6.70 -28.11
C LEU A 9 -24.44 -5.45 -27.23
N ALA A 10 -25.56 -4.73 -27.29
CA ALA A 10 -25.79 -3.57 -26.43
C ALA A 10 -25.82 -3.94 -24.94
N ILE A 11 -26.43 -5.07 -24.60
CA ILE A 11 -26.49 -5.61 -23.24
C ILE A 11 -25.08 -5.99 -22.75
N ILE A 12 -24.29 -6.69 -23.56
CA ILE A 12 -22.91 -7.04 -23.24
C ILE A 12 -22.06 -5.78 -23.03
N ILE A 13 -22.20 -4.77 -23.89
CA ILE A 13 -21.49 -3.49 -23.77
C ILE A 13 -21.92 -2.76 -22.48
N TYR A 14 -23.22 -2.69 -22.20
CA TYR A 14 -23.74 -2.10 -20.96
C TYR A 14 -23.16 -2.78 -19.72
N TYR A 15 -23.20 -4.11 -19.68
CA TYR A 15 -22.66 -4.88 -18.57
C TYR A 15 -21.14 -4.73 -18.44
N THR A 16 -20.39 -4.79 -19.53
CA THR A 16 -18.92 -4.62 -19.48
C THR A 16 -18.50 -3.20 -19.10
N LEU A 17 -19.23 -2.16 -19.50
CA LEU A 17 -18.95 -0.78 -19.09
C LEU A 17 -19.29 -0.52 -17.61
N ILE A 18 -20.39 -1.09 -17.11
CA ILE A 18 -20.80 -0.93 -15.70
C ILE A 18 -19.98 -1.80 -14.77
N TYR A 19 -19.74 -3.07 -15.13
CA TYR A 19 -19.00 -4.02 -14.31
C TYR A 19 -17.48 -3.94 -14.52
N GLY A 20 -17.00 -3.48 -15.68
CA GLY A 20 -15.57 -3.40 -16.02
C GLY A 20 -14.80 -2.29 -15.27
N LYS A 21 -15.51 -1.37 -14.60
CA LYS A 21 -14.89 -0.35 -13.75
C LYS A 21 -14.44 -0.91 -12.38
N ASN A 22 -14.73 -2.17 -12.09
CA ASN A 22 -14.55 -2.77 -10.74
C ASN A 22 -13.58 -3.95 -10.66
N HIS A 23 -12.78 -4.23 -11.72
CA HIS A 23 -11.88 -5.41 -11.76
C HIS A 23 -10.38 -5.09 -11.60
N LYS A 24 -10.02 -4.02 -10.88
CA LYS A 24 -8.62 -3.79 -10.43
C LYS A 24 -8.46 -4.15 -8.96
N ASN A 25 -8.50 -5.45 -8.62
CA ASN A 25 -8.09 -5.94 -7.30
C ASN A 25 -7.74 -7.44 -7.32
N ILE A 26 -6.99 -7.89 -8.34
CA ILE A 26 -6.44 -9.25 -8.35
C ILE A 26 -4.93 -9.11 -8.42
N LEU A 27 -4.28 -9.63 -7.37
CA LEU A 27 -2.85 -9.56 -7.07
C LEU A 27 -2.39 -8.25 -6.39
N LYS A 28 -2.96 -7.95 -5.21
CA LYS A 28 -2.10 -7.41 -4.15
C LYS A 28 -1.13 -8.54 -3.79
N ILE A 29 0.04 -8.54 -4.42
CA ILE A 29 1.18 -9.26 -3.88
C ILE A 29 1.42 -8.54 -2.56
N ASP A 30 1.04 -9.16 -1.44
CA ASP A 30 1.47 -8.71 -0.13
C ASP A 30 3.00 -8.76 -0.20
N GLU A 31 3.62 -7.60 -0.47
CA GLU A 31 5.05 -7.41 -0.33
C GLU A 31 5.33 -7.64 1.14
N SER A 32 5.59 -8.90 1.49
CA SER A 32 6.00 -9.32 2.81
C SER A 32 7.32 -8.63 3.10
N LYS A 33 7.21 -7.47 3.76
CA LYS A 33 8.36 -6.72 4.21
C LYS A 33 9.04 -7.59 5.27
N LYS A 34 10.37 -7.63 5.27
CA LYS A 34 11.14 -8.27 6.33
C LYS A 34 11.56 -7.23 7.35
N CYS A 35 11.58 -7.62 8.62
CA CYS A 35 12.14 -6.79 9.67
C CYS A 35 13.62 -6.51 9.35
N PRO A 36 14.08 -5.24 9.35
CA PRO A 36 15.47 -4.91 9.04
C PRO A 36 16.46 -5.38 10.11
N ASN A 37 15.98 -5.68 11.33
CA ASN A 37 16.80 -6.12 12.45
C ASN A 37 16.90 -7.66 12.51
N CYS A 38 15.77 -8.39 12.50
CA CYS A 38 15.76 -9.84 12.68
C CYS A 38 15.39 -10.67 11.43
N GLY A 39 15.00 -10.03 10.32
CA GLY A 39 14.66 -10.71 9.06
C GLY A 39 13.31 -11.42 9.02
N ASN A 40 12.55 -11.49 10.13
CA ASN A 40 11.22 -12.10 10.16
C ASN A 40 10.23 -11.34 9.25
N PRO A 41 9.27 -12.05 8.64
CA PRO A 41 8.21 -11.42 7.86
C PRO A 41 7.36 -10.51 8.77
N VAL A 42 7.06 -9.30 8.29
CA VAL A 42 6.25 -8.31 8.98
C VAL A 42 5.24 -7.71 8.00
N GLU A 43 4.02 -7.49 8.47
CA GLU A 43 2.99 -6.87 7.64
C GLU A 43 3.24 -5.37 7.49
N LYS A 44 2.77 -4.80 6.37
CA LYS A 44 2.89 -3.38 6.09
C LYS A 44 2.23 -2.49 7.13
N ASN A 45 1.29 -3.00 7.93
CA ASN A 45 0.57 -2.23 8.94
C ASN A 45 1.20 -2.25 10.33
N PHE A 46 2.23 -3.08 10.56
CA PHE A 46 2.85 -3.19 11.88
C PHE A 46 3.66 -1.95 12.22
N ASN A 47 3.48 -1.46 13.46
CA ASN A 47 4.28 -0.37 14.01
C ASN A 47 5.60 -0.87 14.59
N VAL A 48 5.60 -2.08 15.14
CA VAL A 48 6.72 -2.73 15.82
C VAL A 48 6.79 -4.19 15.39
N CYS A 49 7.99 -4.76 15.29
CA CYS A 49 8.18 -6.18 15.02
C CYS A 49 7.76 -7.01 16.25
N PRO A 50 6.84 -7.97 16.11
CA PRO A 50 6.38 -8.79 17.23
C PRO A 50 7.45 -9.76 17.75
N ILE A 51 8.51 -10.03 16.97
CA ILE A 51 9.56 -10.99 17.32
C ILE A 51 10.71 -10.32 18.09
N CYS A 52 11.22 -9.18 17.60
CA CYS A 52 12.40 -8.53 18.18
C CYS A 52 12.14 -7.13 18.76
N LYS A 53 10.89 -6.64 18.73
CA LYS A 53 10.50 -5.30 19.20
C LYS A 53 11.11 -4.12 18.41
N GLU A 54 11.69 -4.37 17.24
CA GLU A 54 12.20 -3.32 16.36
C GLU A 54 11.07 -2.38 15.91
N THR A 55 11.31 -1.08 15.89
CA THR A 55 10.31 -0.11 15.41
C THR A 55 10.30 -0.12 13.88
N LEU A 56 9.16 -0.42 13.27
CA LEU A 56 9.02 -0.54 11.82
C LEU A 56 8.48 0.74 11.17
N LYS A 57 7.73 1.53 11.95
CA LYS A 57 7.15 2.80 11.54
C LYS A 57 7.34 3.85 12.61
N LYS A 58 7.57 5.09 12.19
CA LYS A 58 7.65 6.25 13.07
C LYS A 58 6.90 7.43 12.49
N LYS A 59 6.54 8.37 13.36
CA LYS A 59 5.96 9.64 12.96
C LYS A 59 7.07 10.59 12.50
N CYS A 60 6.91 11.24 11.36
CA CYS A 60 7.80 12.31 10.95
C CYS A 60 7.66 13.48 11.93
N PHE A 61 8.78 13.96 12.49
CA PHE A 61 8.77 15.10 13.42
C PHE A 61 8.42 16.44 12.75
N ASN A 62 8.56 16.52 11.42
CA ASN A 62 8.31 17.75 10.66
C ASN A 62 6.84 17.88 10.25
N CYS A 63 6.27 16.86 9.57
CA CYS A 63 4.89 16.92 9.08
C CYS A 63 3.88 16.06 9.86
N GLY A 64 4.35 15.16 10.72
CA GLY A 64 3.48 14.28 11.49
C GLY A 64 2.99 13.04 10.75
N GLU A 65 3.39 12.79 9.51
CA GLU A 65 2.99 11.60 8.77
C GLU A 65 3.65 10.32 9.29
N ILE A 66 2.95 9.19 9.22
CA ILE A 66 3.51 7.88 9.57
C ILE A 66 4.34 7.38 8.39
N VAL A 67 5.63 7.18 8.64
CA VAL A 67 6.62 6.78 7.65
C VAL A 67 7.38 5.54 8.11
N ASP A 68 8.03 4.87 7.17
CA ASP A 68 8.87 3.73 7.45
C ASP A 68 10.08 4.14 8.31
N ALA A 69 10.36 3.38 9.37
CA ALA A 69 11.51 3.66 10.22
C ALA A 69 12.85 3.45 9.51
N SER A 70 12.89 2.62 8.46
CA SER A 70 14.09 2.39 7.66
C SER A 70 14.44 3.55 6.72
N TRP A 71 13.52 4.48 6.49
CA TRP A 71 13.73 5.59 5.56
C TRP A 71 14.59 6.70 6.18
N LYS A 72 15.49 7.25 5.37
CA LYS A 72 16.35 8.38 5.76
C LYS A 72 15.63 9.73 5.61
N TYR A 73 14.68 9.84 4.69
CA TYR A 73 13.96 11.07 4.38
C TYR A 73 12.46 10.82 4.31
N CYS A 74 11.67 11.81 4.72
CA CYS A 74 10.21 11.76 4.60
C CYS A 74 9.80 11.98 3.13
N PRO A 75 9.01 11.09 2.51
CA PRO A 75 8.56 11.28 1.13
C PRO A 75 7.50 12.38 0.97
N TYR A 76 6.92 12.86 2.08
CA TYR A 76 5.85 13.86 2.05
C TYR A 76 6.35 15.28 2.28
N CYS A 77 7.44 15.45 3.04
CA CYS A 77 7.97 16.78 3.39
C CYS A 77 9.49 16.90 3.27
N GLU A 78 10.15 15.87 2.73
CA GLU A 78 11.60 15.85 2.44
C GLU A 78 12.53 15.95 3.66
N ALA A 79 11.97 16.07 4.87
CA ALA A 79 12.75 16.17 6.11
C ALA A 79 13.58 14.90 6.39
N ASN A 80 14.80 15.09 6.89
CA ASN A 80 15.68 13.99 7.31
C ASN A 80 15.17 13.34 8.60
N LEU A 81 14.80 12.07 8.55
CA LEU A 81 14.15 11.32 9.63
C LEU A 81 15.09 10.86 10.76
N ARG A 82 16.41 10.99 10.59
CA ARG A 82 17.42 10.62 11.62
C ARG A 82 17.69 11.73 12.62
N LYS A 83 17.41 12.99 12.25
CA LYS A 83 17.73 14.17 13.07
C LYS A 83 16.87 14.30 14.34
N GLY A 84 15.79 13.54 14.47
CA GLY A 84 14.87 13.59 15.61
C GLY A 84 15.18 12.62 16.76
N GLU A 85 16.21 11.79 16.65
CA GLU A 85 16.56 10.73 17.62
C GLU A 85 17.76 11.12 18.52
N GLU A 86 18.34 12.32 18.34
CA GLU A 86 19.27 12.92 19.31
C GLU A 86 18.49 13.55 20.46
N LYS A 87 18.20 12.75 21.49
CA LYS A 87 17.82 13.24 22.81
C LYS A 87 18.32 12.33 23.91
#